data_AF-A0A812UPE1-F1
#
_entry.id   AF-A0A812UPE1-F1
#
_cell.length_a   1.000
_cell.length_b   1.000
_cell.length_c   1.000
_cell.angle_alpha   90.00
_cell.angle_beta   90.00
_cell.angle_gamma   90.00
#
_symmetry.space_group_name_H-M   'P 1'
#
loop_
_entity.id
_entity.type
_entity.pdbx_description
1 polymer ?
#
loop_
_entity_poly.entity_id
_entity_poly.type
_entity_poly.pdbx_seq_one_letter_code
_entity_poly.pdbx_strand_id
1 'polypeptide(L)'
;KSLPAELDAEIVNTDEGPPYYHVQTIGAVCAEDEHIEAKDVDGEGRDDWQEELSDRLEETRDPKMWGTESEMLRKIFGVNVHPVWGGWYAYRALIVLRKGTQASLQQPEPLTFLMLEDKKRILSEYNLRHQLCLWRDINDSHVPERRYSPEEYFFFTETSPDKRRRFLEMKASQMAAVPRPRWEAR
;
A
#
# COMPACT_ATOMS: atom_id res chain seq x y z
N LYS A 1 -24.83 9.47 -5.68
CA LYS A 1 -25.97 8.80 -5.02
C LYS A 1 -25.62 8.70 -3.54
N SER A 2 -26.48 9.13 -2.63
CA SER A 2 -26.26 8.98 -1.18
C SER A 2 -26.56 7.54 -0.74
N LEU A 3 -25.83 7.02 0.25
CA LEU A 3 -26.18 5.76 0.91
C LEU A 3 -27.52 5.92 1.65
N PRO A 4 -28.36 4.88 1.70
CA PRO A 4 -29.59 4.91 2.50
C PRO A 4 -29.28 5.14 3.99
N ALA A 5 -30.05 6.02 4.63
CA ALA A 5 -29.82 6.42 6.02
C ALA A 5 -30.03 5.27 7.02
N GLU A 6 -30.88 4.31 6.67
CA GLU A 6 -31.18 3.11 7.44
C GLU A 6 -29.98 2.17 7.62
N LEU A 7 -28.96 2.27 6.77
CA LEU A 7 -27.75 1.43 6.85
C LEU A 7 -26.78 1.88 7.94
N ASP A 8 -26.96 3.09 8.50
CA ASP A 8 -26.09 3.66 9.52
C ASP A 8 -24.61 3.60 9.09
N ALA A 9 -24.33 4.22 7.95
CA ALA A 9 -23.02 4.19 7.32
C ALA A 9 -22.03 5.11 8.05
N GLU A 10 -20.91 4.53 8.43
CA GLU A 10 -19.76 5.24 9.00
C GLU A 10 -18.61 5.21 8.00
N ILE A 11 -18.03 6.37 7.72
CA ILE A 11 -16.82 6.50 6.91
C ILE A 11 -15.65 6.67 7.85
N VAL A 12 -14.70 5.75 7.79
CA VAL A 12 -13.49 5.77 8.59
C VAL A 12 -12.33 6.13 7.68
N ASN A 13 -11.58 7.19 8.03
CA ASN A 13 -10.28 7.47 7.43
C ASN A 13 -9.26 6.47 7.98
N THR A 14 -8.66 5.66 7.11
CA THR A 14 -7.72 4.61 7.54
C THR A 14 -6.35 5.14 7.95
N ASP A 15 -6.07 6.41 7.64
CA ASP A 15 -4.82 7.10 8.01
C ASP A 15 -4.89 7.69 9.44
N GLU A 16 -6.07 7.67 10.08
CA GLU A 16 -6.32 8.26 11.40
C GLU A 16 -6.77 7.18 12.40
N GLY A 17 -6.36 7.32 13.66
CA GLY A 17 -6.81 6.43 14.73
C GLY A 17 -6.72 7.11 16.11
N PRO A 18 -7.30 6.49 17.15
CA PRO A 18 -8.03 5.22 17.15
C PRO A 18 -9.51 5.33 16.68
N PRO A 19 -10.15 4.21 16.25
CA PRO A 19 -9.59 2.85 16.17
C PRO A 19 -8.72 2.63 14.91
N TYR A 20 -7.64 1.85 15.04
CA TYR A 20 -6.82 1.45 13.91
C TYR A 20 -7.39 0.18 13.27
N TYR A 21 -7.44 0.15 11.94
CA TYR A 21 -7.89 -1.01 11.17
C TYR A 21 -6.73 -1.67 10.45
N HIS A 22 -6.68 -3.00 10.48
CA HIS A 22 -5.72 -3.79 9.69
C HIS A 22 -6.18 -3.86 8.23
N VAL A 23 -6.02 -2.75 7.50
CA VAL A 23 -6.50 -2.61 6.11
C VAL A 23 -5.94 -3.66 5.16
N GLN A 24 -4.71 -4.11 5.42
CA GLN A 24 -4.05 -5.20 4.71
C GLN A 24 -4.81 -6.53 4.85
N THR A 25 -5.28 -6.84 6.07
CA THR A 25 -6.13 -8.01 6.30
C THR A 25 -7.48 -7.83 5.63
N ILE A 26 -8.05 -6.62 5.66
CA ILE A 26 -9.35 -6.32 5.03
C ILE A 26 -9.30 -6.57 3.52
N GLY A 27 -8.28 -6.08 2.81
CA GLY A 27 -8.15 -6.33 1.36
C GLY A 27 -8.01 -7.80 1.03
N ALA A 28 -7.21 -8.54 1.81
CA ALA A 28 -7.02 -9.97 1.63
C ALA A 28 -8.32 -10.78 1.81
N VAL A 29 -9.09 -10.52 2.87
CA VAL A 29 -10.36 -11.24 3.10
C VAL A 29 -11.46 -10.84 2.11
N CYS A 30 -11.32 -9.69 1.46
CA CYS A 30 -12.20 -9.25 0.37
C CYS A 30 -11.71 -9.72 -1.01
N ALA A 31 -10.58 -10.43 -1.09
CA ALA A 31 -9.96 -10.88 -2.33
C ALA A 31 -9.67 -9.73 -3.32
N GLU A 32 -9.36 -8.54 -2.81
CA GLU A 32 -8.95 -7.40 -3.64
C GLU A 32 -7.47 -7.52 -4.04
N ASP A 33 -6.67 -8.11 -3.16
CA ASP A 33 -5.23 -8.25 -3.29
C ASP A 33 -4.72 -9.48 -2.53
N GLU A 34 -3.50 -9.89 -2.84
CA GLU A 34 -2.81 -10.93 -2.07
C GLU A 34 -1.97 -10.27 -0.98
N HIS A 35 -2.25 -10.61 0.28
CA HIS A 35 -1.40 -10.23 1.42
C HIS A 35 -0.29 -11.27 1.59
N ILE A 36 0.95 -10.80 1.68
CA ILE A 36 2.12 -11.66 1.87
C ILE A 36 2.84 -11.28 3.16
N GLU A 37 3.12 -12.28 3.98
CA GLU A 37 3.95 -12.19 5.18
C GLU A 37 5.14 -13.14 5.08
N ALA A 38 6.21 -12.89 5.85
CA ALA A 38 7.43 -13.72 5.80
C ALA A 38 7.13 -15.21 6.05
N LYS A 39 6.23 -15.50 7.00
CA LYS A 39 5.79 -16.87 7.34
C LYS A 39 5.13 -17.62 6.18
N ASP A 40 4.59 -16.92 5.17
CA ASP A 40 3.90 -17.52 4.03
C ASP A 40 4.89 -17.95 2.93
N VAL A 41 6.18 -17.65 3.14
CA VAL A 41 7.27 -17.76 2.16
C VAL A 41 8.35 -18.73 2.65
N ASP A 42 8.25 -19.19 3.90
CA ASP A 42 9.02 -20.30 4.44
C ASP A 42 8.60 -21.61 3.75
N GLY A 43 9.38 -22.00 2.73
CA GLY A 43 9.20 -23.29 2.07
C GLY A 43 9.59 -24.45 2.98
N GLU A 44 9.13 -25.67 2.66
CA GLU A 44 9.67 -26.90 3.25
C GLU A 44 11.14 -27.08 2.84
N GLY A 45 12.06 -26.49 3.60
CA GLY A 45 13.49 -26.59 3.34
C GLY A 45 14.27 -25.45 3.98
N ARG A 46 15.53 -25.74 4.34
CA ARG A 46 16.53 -24.85 4.98
C ARG A 46 16.91 -23.64 4.11
N ASP A 47 15.95 -22.80 3.74
CA ASP A 47 16.24 -21.47 3.25
C ASP A 47 16.20 -20.52 4.44
N ASP A 48 17.36 -20.02 4.84
CA ASP A 48 17.56 -19.06 5.92
C ASP A 48 17.19 -17.62 5.51
N TRP A 49 16.54 -17.43 4.36
CA TRP A 49 16.10 -16.14 3.83
C TRP A 49 15.44 -15.22 4.86
N GLN A 50 14.52 -15.75 5.69
CA GLN A 50 13.82 -14.93 6.69
C GLN A 50 14.78 -14.40 7.76
N GLU A 51 15.70 -15.23 8.23
CA GLU A 51 16.72 -14.82 9.21
C GLU A 51 17.74 -13.88 8.57
N GLU A 52 18.20 -14.15 7.34
CA GLU A 52 19.10 -13.26 6.61
C GLU A 52 18.48 -11.86 6.42
N LEU A 53 17.21 -11.79 6.03
CA LEU A 53 16.51 -10.52 5.88
C LEU A 53 16.35 -9.83 7.24
N SER A 54 16.03 -10.57 8.30
CA SER A 54 15.88 -10.02 9.65
C SER A 54 17.19 -9.43 10.18
N ASP A 55 18.31 -10.14 10.02
CA ASP A 55 19.66 -9.67 10.37
C ASP A 55 19.99 -8.37 9.63
N ARG A 56 19.75 -8.34 8.31
CA ARG A 56 19.99 -7.16 7.48
C ARG A 56 19.12 -5.97 7.88
N LEU A 57 17.87 -6.22 8.28
CA LEU A 57 16.99 -5.14 8.77
C LEU A 57 17.50 -4.56 10.08
N GLU A 58 17.99 -5.40 10.99
CA GLU A 58 18.58 -4.96 12.25
C GLU A 58 19.82 -4.09 12.04
N GLU A 59 20.67 -4.45 11.09
CA GLU A 59 21.87 -3.68 10.73
C GLU A 59 21.56 -2.34 10.04
N THR A 60 20.47 -2.26 9.26
CA THR A 60 20.21 -1.13 8.35
C THR A 60 19.16 -0.15 8.83
N ARG A 61 18.27 -0.54 9.76
CA ARG A 61 17.20 0.34 10.25
C ARG A 61 17.75 1.40 11.21
N ASP A 62 17.36 2.64 10.96
CA ASP A 62 17.67 3.77 11.85
C ASP A 62 16.91 3.61 13.18
N PRO A 63 17.61 3.44 14.32
CA PRO A 63 16.95 3.28 15.62
C PRO A 63 16.09 4.49 16.03
N LYS A 64 16.37 5.68 15.47
CA LYS A 64 15.53 6.87 15.70
C LYS A 64 14.14 6.73 15.10
N MET A 65 14.02 6.01 13.97
CA MET A 65 12.76 5.78 13.27
C MET A 65 12.06 4.51 13.76
N TRP A 66 12.82 3.45 14.02
CA TRP A 66 12.29 2.10 14.27
C TRP A 66 12.34 1.67 15.74
N GLY A 67 12.96 2.45 16.61
CA GLY A 67 13.23 2.08 18.00
C GLY A 67 14.54 1.29 18.15
N THR A 68 14.87 0.94 19.39
CA THR A 68 16.13 0.23 19.72
C THR A 68 15.94 -1.26 19.99
N GLU A 69 14.69 -1.73 20.09
CA GLU A 69 14.38 -3.11 20.40
C GLU A 69 14.71 -4.01 19.20
N SER A 70 15.54 -5.02 19.42
CA SER A 70 15.95 -5.99 18.39
C SER A 70 14.75 -6.62 17.69
N GLU A 71 13.68 -6.96 18.43
CA GLU A 71 12.44 -7.48 17.85
C GLU A 71 11.85 -6.55 16.77
N MET A 72 11.79 -5.24 17.05
CA MET A 72 11.26 -4.26 16.09
C MET A 72 12.22 -4.00 14.93
N LEU A 73 13.53 -3.99 15.20
CA LEU A 73 14.55 -3.81 14.19
C LEU A 73 14.61 -5.01 13.22
N ARG A 74 14.41 -6.23 13.71
CA ARG A 74 14.36 -7.46 12.90
C ARG A 74 13.02 -7.70 12.20
N LYS A 75 11.94 -7.05 12.64
CA LYS A 75 10.58 -7.33 12.15
C LYS A 75 10.43 -7.15 10.64
N ILE A 76 10.07 -8.22 9.93
CA ILE A 76 9.65 -8.13 8.52
C ILE A 76 8.17 -7.80 8.48
N PHE A 77 7.83 -6.66 7.89
CA PHE A 77 6.44 -6.25 7.68
C PHE A 77 5.88 -6.86 6.41
N GLY A 78 4.68 -7.43 6.51
CA GLY A 78 3.91 -7.90 5.37
C GLY A 78 3.40 -6.76 4.51
N VAL A 79 3.05 -7.08 3.27
CA VAL A 79 2.59 -6.13 2.26
C VAL A 79 1.50 -6.75 1.40
N ASN A 80 0.64 -5.92 0.80
CA ASN A 80 -0.39 -6.39 -0.12
C ASN A 80 -0.02 -6.04 -1.55
N VAL A 81 -0.37 -6.91 -2.48
CA VAL A 81 -0.10 -6.74 -3.90
C VAL A 81 -1.39 -6.96 -4.68
N HIS A 82 -1.79 -5.94 -5.46
CA HIS A 82 -2.98 -5.98 -6.28
C HIS A 82 -2.68 -6.63 -7.64
N PRO A 83 -3.56 -7.53 -8.16
CA PRO A 83 -3.31 -8.23 -9.42
C PRO A 83 -3.21 -7.31 -10.65
N VAL A 84 -3.83 -6.13 -10.61
CA VAL A 84 -3.82 -5.17 -11.73
C VAL A 84 -2.76 -4.07 -11.57
N TRP A 85 -2.50 -3.63 -10.34
CA TRP A 85 -1.68 -2.45 -10.07
C TRP A 85 -0.37 -2.79 -9.37
N GLY A 86 -0.12 -4.06 -9.04
CA GLY A 86 0.97 -4.45 -8.16
C GLY A 86 0.84 -3.74 -6.81
N GLY A 87 1.92 -3.12 -6.35
CA GLY A 87 1.92 -2.25 -5.18
C GLY A 87 1.55 -0.79 -5.46
N TRP A 88 1.16 -0.40 -6.69
CA TRP A 88 0.87 1.01 -7.05
C TRP A 88 -0.53 1.49 -6.61
N TYR A 89 -0.89 1.20 -5.36
CA TYR A 89 -2.16 1.62 -4.74
C TYR A 89 -1.98 1.83 -3.22
N ALA A 90 -3.03 2.30 -2.58
CA ALA A 90 -3.14 2.37 -1.11
C ALA A 90 -4.61 2.35 -0.70
N TYR A 91 -4.93 1.71 0.43
CA TYR A 91 -6.23 1.89 1.08
C TYR A 91 -6.37 3.32 1.61
N ARG A 92 -7.59 3.83 1.62
CA ARG A 92 -7.89 5.23 1.99
C ARG A 92 -9.02 5.38 2.98
N ALA A 93 -10.07 4.59 2.80
CA ALA A 93 -11.25 4.69 3.63
C ALA A 93 -11.89 3.31 3.77
N LEU A 94 -12.46 3.08 4.93
CA LEU A 94 -13.37 1.98 5.18
C LEU A 94 -14.78 2.55 5.33
N ILE A 95 -15.76 1.92 4.67
CA ILE A 95 -17.17 2.27 4.85
C ILE A 95 -17.82 1.11 5.63
N VAL A 96 -18.20 1.37 6.88
CA VAL A 96 -18.85 0.39 7.75
C VAL A 96 -20.35 0.65 7.75
N LEU A 97 -21.13 -0.31 7.27
CA LEU A 97 -22.59 -0.25 7.30
C LEU A 97 -23.09 -0.94 8.57
N ARG A 98 -23.22 -0.20 9.68
CA ARG A 98 -23.46 -0.78 11.01
C ARG A 98 -24.79 -1.55 11.10
N LYS A 99 -25.77 -1.19 10.28
CA LYS A 99 -27.07 -1.87 10.19
C LYS A 99 -27.23 -2.68 8.89
N GLY A 100 -26.18 -2.76 8.08
CA GLY A 100 -26.15 -3.60 6.90
C GLY A 100 -25.77 -5.03 7.27
N THR A 101 -26.74 -5.90 7.52
CA THR A 101 -26.49 -7.34 7.66
C THR A 101 -26.92 -8.05 6.38
N GLN A 102 -25.99 -8.77 5.74
CA GLN A 102 -26.30 -9.60 4.58
C GLN A 102 -25.76 -11.01 4.79
N ALA A 103 -26.59 -11.89 5.32
CA ALA A 103 -26.23 -13.29 5.59
C ALA A 103 -25.93 -14.09 4.30
N SER A 104 -26.34 -13.57 3.14
CA SER A 104 -26.10 -14.18 1.83
C SER A 104 -24.82 -13.70 1.15
N LEU A 105 -24.07 -12.78 1.77
CA LEU A 105 -22.81 -12.31 1.20
C LEU A 105 -21.79 -13.46 1.30
N GLN A 106 -21.41 -14.01 0.15
CA GLN A 106 -20.38 -15.03 0.09
C GLN A 106 -19.02 -14.38 0.30
N GLN A 107 -18.23 -14.93 1.23
CA GLN A 107 -16.83 -14.55 1.35
C GLN A 107 -16.09 -15.04 0.11
N PRO A 108 -15.37 -14.16 -0.61
CA PRO A 108 -14.59 -14.59 -1.77
C PRO A 108 -13.40 -15.43 -1.31
N GLU A 109 -12.93 -16.29 -2.21
CA GLU A 109 -11.67 -17.03 -2.00
C GLU A 109 -10.50 -16.05 -2.01
N PRO A 110 -9.56 -16.15 -1.04
CA PRO A 110 -8.37 -15.31 -1.02
C PRO A 110 -7.57 -15.43 -2.33
N LEU A 111 -7.03 -14.31 -2.81
CA LEU A 111 -6.16 -14.33 -3.99
C LEU A 111 -4.82 -15.00 -3.65
N THR A 112 -4.34 -15.86 -4.55
CA THR A 112 -3.00 -16.45 -4.50
C THR A 112 -2.46 -16.55 -5.92
N PHE A 113 -1.71 -15.54 -6.33
CA PHE A 113 -1.23 -15.39 -7.70
C PHE A 113 0.27 -15.07 -7.79
N LEU A 114 0.90 -14.70 -6.67
CA LEU A 114 2.33 -14.44 -6.60
C LEU A 114 3.13 -15.75 -6.50
N MET A 115 4.19 -15.83 -7.29
CA MET A 115 5.19 -16.89 -7.19
C MET A 115 6.07 -16.67 -5.94
N LEU A 116 6.63 -17.75 -5.38
CA LEU A 116 7.43 -17.70 -4.16
C LEU A 116 8.59 -16.69 -4.25
N GLU A 117 9.28 -16.67 -5.40
CA GLU A 117 10.40 -15.79 -5.70
C GLU A 117 9.98 -14.32 -5.74
N ASP A 118 8.78 -14.04 -6.29
CA ASP A 118 8.20 -12.69 -6.29
C ASP A 118 7.89 -12.25 -4.85
N LYS A 119 7.31 -13.14 -4.03
CA LYS A 119 7.02 -12.85 -2.61
C LYS A 119 8.30 -12.48 -1.85
N LYS A 120 9.38 -13.28 -1.97
CA LYS A 120 10.68 -13.02 -1.32
C LYS A 120 11.27 -11.68 -1.75
N ARG A 121 11.28 -11.41 -3.06
CA ARG A 121 11.82 -10.16 -3.61
C ARG A 121 11.03 -8.95 -3.13
N ILE A 122 9.70 -9.00 -3.23
CA ILE A 122 8.81 -7.90 -2.83
C ILE A 122 8.95 -7.61 -1.34
N LEU A 123 8.92 -8.63 -0.47
CA LEU A 123 9.11 -8.45 0.98
C LEU A 123 10.48 -7.85 1.31
N SER A 124 11.55 -8.34 0.66
CA SER A 124 12.91 -7.81 0.86
C SER A 124 12.99 -6.34 0.45
N GLU A 125 12.47 -5.99 -0.72
CA GLU A 125 12.52 -4.63 -1.25
C GLU A 125 11.62 -3.66 -0.47
N TYR A 126 10.44 -4.10 -0.08
CA TYR A 126 9.53 -3.33 0.76
C TYR A 126 10.19 -2.99 2.10
N ASN A 127 10.81 -3.97 2.75
CA ASN A 127 11.37 -3.74 4.08
C ASN A 127 12.72 -3.00 4.07
N LEU A 128 13.59 -3.25 3.09
CA LEU A 128 14.93 -2.64 3.04
C LEU A 128 14.98 -1.30 2.29
N ARG A 129 14.11 -1.11 1.30
CA ARG A 129 14.23 -0.01 0.31
C ARG A 129 12.89 0.44 -0.27
N HIS A 130 11.85 0.53 0.56
CA HIS A 130 10.49 0.95 0.15
C HIS A 130 10.47 2.27 -0.64
N GLN A 131 11.36 3.21 -0.33
CA GLN A 131 11.46 4.53 -0.96
C GLN A 131 11.78 4.45 -2.47
N LEU A 132 12.46 3.38 -2.91
CA LEU A 132 12.73 3.18 -4.33
C LEU A 132 11.48 2.73 -5.10
N CYS A 133 10.43 2.30 -4.39
CA CYS A 133 9.16 1.81 -4.95
C CYS A 133 9.27 0.60 -5.90
N LEU A 134 10.44 -0.04 -6.03
CA LEU A 134 10.67 -1.20 -6.91
C LEU A 134 9.79 -2.41 -6.54
N TRP A 135 9.48 -2.55 -5.25
CA TRP A 135 8.61 -3.61 -4.73
C TRP A 135 7.18 -3.53 -5.28
N ARG A 136 6.78 -2.37 -5.83
CA ARG A 136 5.42 -2.14 -6.35
C ARG A 136 5.22 -2.78 -7.73
N ASP A 137 6.30 -3.06 -8.46
CA ASP A 137 6.24 -3.87 -9.66
C ASP A 137 6.42 -5.35 -9.28
N ILE A 138 5.62 -6.25 -9.87
CA ILE A 138 5.63 -7.68 -9.47
C ILE A 138 6.80 -8.42 -10.12
N ASN A 139 6.92 -8.34 -11.44
CA ASN A 139 8.03 -8.85 -12.23
C ASN A 139 7.93 -8.27 -13.66
N ASP A 140 8.88 -8.57 -14.53
CA ASP A 140 8.91 -8.04 -15.90
C ASP A 140 7.73 -8.51 -16.78
N SER A 141 7.08 -9.61 -16.41
CA SER A 141 5.91 -10.15 -17.12
C SER A 141 4.61 -9.47 -16.70
N HIS A 142 4.61 -8.78 -15.55
CA HIS A 142 3.47 -8.02 -15.05
C HIS A 142 3.66 -6.53 -15.33
N VAL A 143 2.85 -5.99 -16.23
CA VAL A 143 2.80 -4.54 -16.47
C VAL A 143 1.59 -3.98 -15.73
N PRO A 144 1.80 -3.20 -14.65
CA PRO A 144 0.70 -2.58 -13.92
C PRO A 144 -0.02 -1.59 -14.84
N GLU A 145 -1.35 -1.55 -14.74
CA GLU A 145 -2.18 -0.67 -15.57
C GLU A 145 -1.79 0.81 -15.38
N ARG A 146 -1.35 1.17 -14.18
CA ARG A 146 -0.86 2.51 -13.87
C ARG A 146 0.24 2.46 -12.82
N ARG A 147 1.28 3.24 -13.07
CA ARG A 147 2.28 3.63 -12.06
C ARG A 147 2.05 5.08 -11.65
N TYR A 148 2.64 5.49 -10.54
CA TYR A 148 2.70 6.91 -10.19
C TYR A 148 3.42 7.69 -11.29
N SER A 149 2.88 8.83 -11.67
CA SER A 149 3.62 9.79 -12.50
C SER A 149 4.85 10.30 -11.75
N PRO A 150 5.82 10.94 -12.44
CA PRO A 150 6.96 11.58 -11.77
C PRO A 150 6.53 12.56 -10.65
N GLU A 151 5.43 13.28 -10.85
CA GLU A 151 4.85 14.17 -9.83
C GLU A 151 4.29 13.41 -8.62
N GLU A 152 3.54 12.33 -8.87
CA GLU A 152 2.98 11.50 -7.80
C GLU A 152 4.09 10.82 -7.00
N TYR A 153 5.11 10.30 -7.70
CA TYR A 153 6.30 9.72 -7.09
C TYR A 153 7.01 10.75 -6.21
N PHE A 154 7.28 11.96 -6.72
CA PHE A 154 7.88 13.03 -5.94
C PHE A 154 7.02 13.36 -4.71
N PHE A 155 5.71 13.51 -4.89
CA PHE A 155 4.81 13.86 -3.80
C PHE A 155 4.77 12.80 -2.69
N PHE A 156 4.77 11.51 -3.02
CA PHE A 156 4.67 10.44 -2.03
C PHE A 156 6.01 10.04 -1.39
N THR A 157 7.15 10.30 -2.07
CA THR A 157 8.48 9.96 -1.55
C THR A 157 9.15 11.13 -0.80
N GLU A 158 8.71 12.36 -1.02
CA GLU A 158 9.21 13.52 -0.26
C GLU A 158 8.71 13.48 1.19
N THR A 159 9.66 13.37 2.12
CA THR A 159 9.38 13.24 3.55
C THR A 159 9.04 14.56 4.21
N SER A 160 9.42 15.71 3.63
CA SER A 160 9.11 17.05 4.15
C SER A 160 7.69 17.50 3.78
N PRO A 161 6.77 17.69 4.75
CA PRO A 161 5.42 18.19 4.49
C PRO A 161 5.42 19.58 3.81
N ASP A 162 6.37 20.45 4.17
CA ASP A 162 6.48 21.80 3.61
C ASP A 162 6.90 21.77 2.14
N LYS A 163 7.85 20.90 1.77
CA LYS A 163 8.23 20.74 0.37
C LYS A 163 7.08 20.16 -0.46
N ARG A 164 6.35 19.17 0.07
CA ARG A 164 5.14 18.64 -0.56
C ARG A 164 4.09 19.73 -0.78
N ARG A 165 3.84 20.57 0.23
CA ARG A 165 2.91 21.70 0.13
C ARG A 165 3.34 22.71 -0.95
N ARG A 166 4.59 23.16 -0.92
CA ARG A 166 5.13 24.10 -1.92
C ARG A 166 5.06 23.53 -3.34
N PHE A 167 5.33 22.24 -3.49
CA PHE A 167 5.18 21.56 -4.77
C PHE A 167 3.73 21.60 -5.29
N LEU A 168 2.75 21.33 -4.42
CA LEU A 168 1.33 21.43 -4.78
C LEU A 168 0.93 22.87 -5.12
N GLU A 169 1.37 23.86 -4.36
CA GLU A 169 1.11 25.30 -4.63
C GLU A 169 1.67 25.74 -5.98
N MET A 170 2.90 25.31 -6.30
CA MET A 170 3.53 25.56 -7.60
C MET A 170 2.71 24.92 -8.74
N LYS A 171 2.32 23.64 -8.60
CA LYS A 171 1.53 22.94 -9.62
C LYS A 171 0.14 23.57 -9.81
N ALA A 172 -0.53 23.95 -8.73
CA ALA A 172 -1.82 24.65 -8.78
C ALA A 172 -1.70 25.99 -9.53
N SER A 173 -0.63 26.75 -9.28
CA SER A 173 -0.36 28.01 -9.98
C SER A 173 -0.13 27.81 -11.48
N GLN A 174 0.59 26.74 -11.87
CA GLN A 174 0.80 26.39 -13.27
C GLN A 174 -0.50 26.00 -13.97
N MET A 175 -1.39 25.26 -13.30
CA MET A 175 -2.70 24.88 -13.85
C MET A 175 -3.63 26.09 -14.03
N ALA A 176 -3.64 27.01 -13.07
CA ALA A 176 -4.42 28.26 -13.17
C ALA A 176 -3.91 29.21 -14.26
N ALA A 177 -2.63 29.09 -14.62
CA ALA A 177 -2.00 29.89 -15.67
C ALA A 177 -2.17 29.29 -17.09
N VAL A 178 -2.69 28.06 -17.25
CA VAL A 178 -3.01 27.51 -18.57
C VAL A 178 -4.23 28.25 -19.12
N PRO A 179 -4.11 29.00 -20.24
CA PRO A 179 -5.25 29.67 -20.84
C PRO A 179 -6.29 28.62 -21.25
N ARG A 180 -7.57 28.86 -20.93
CA ARG A 180 -8.64 27.95 -21.37
C ARG A 180 -8.57 27.77 -22.88
N PRO A 181 -8.74 26.54 -23.40
CA PRO A 181 -8.77 26.31 -24.84
C PRO A 181 -9.80 27.22 -25.51
N ARG A 182 -9.41 27.85 -26.61
CA ARG A 182 -10.19 28.87 -27.34
C ARG A 182 -11.57 28.38 -27.83
N TRP A 183 -11.86 27.09 -27.74
CA TRP A 183 -13.13 26.47 -28.16
C TRP A 183 -14.22 26.47 -27.07
N GLU A 184 -13.90 26.77 -25.81
CA GLU A 184 -14.90 26.97 -24.74
C GLU A 184 -15.54 28.38 -24.76
N ALA A 185 -15.12 29.25 -25.68
CA ALA A 185 -15.59 30.64 -25.79
C ALA A 185 -16.58 30.87 -26.95
N ARG A 186 -17.30 29.84 -27.41
CA ARG A 186 -18.32 29.95 -28.46
C ARG A 186 -19.69 29.53 -27.94
#